data_AF-A0A8E2JZN5-F1
#
_entry.id   AF-A0A8E2JZN5-F1
#
_cell.length_a   1.000
_cell.length_b   1.000
_cell.length_c   1.000
_cell.angle_alpha   90.00
_cell.angle_beta   90.00
_cell.angle_gamma   90.00
#
_symmetry.space_group_name_H-M   'P 1'
#
loop_
_entity.id
_entity.type
_entity.pdbx_description
1 polymer ?
#
loop_
_entity_poly.entity_id
_entity_poly.type
_entity_poly.pdbx_seq_one_letter_code
_entity_poly.pdbx_strand_id
1 'polypeptide(L)'
;MTQYSEDEAWTDVEPLPQDDGGAHPLAAIAYTDEYNEAMSYLRAIMAKNEMSERALDLTEHIISMNPAHYTVWLYRAKALFAINASLHEEIAWLNPTALKHLKNYQIWHHRQTIVDKLDSAEGEIAFISRMFEADAKNYHVWSYRQWLVRRFDLWDKGELESTEEMLKTDIRNNSAWNHRWFVVFGRDDKVIEDQQILNREIDYVKAAIYMAPQNQSPWNYLRGLLRCAKLPASTMKDFALEFASLDKPDEVYSSHALDLLADVYVEEGNAKEQAAEALDLLAKKYDPIRANYWNYRKSLLDQPNVVA
;
A
#
# COMPACT_ATOMS: atom_id res chain seq x y z
N MET A 1 5.66 -35.14 9.91
CA MET A 1 7.01 -34.86 10.43
C MET A 1 7.18 -35.68 11.70
N THR A 2 8.42 -36.01 12.05
CA THR A 2 8.74 -36.75 13.28
C THR A 2 8.36 -35.91 14.51
N GLN A 3 7.84 -36.53 15.56
CA GLN A 3 7.59 -35.87 16.84
C GLN A 3 8.94 -35.42 17.44
N TYR A 4 9.02 -34.19 17.96
CA TYR A 4 10.26 -33.67 18.54
C TYR A 4 10.73 -34.50 19.73
N SER A 5 9.80 -35.06 20.49
CA SER A 5 10.07 -35.99 21.58
C SER A 5 10.70 -37.33 21.16
N GLU A 6 10.61 -37.70 19.89
CA GLU A 6 11.19 -38.94 19.35
C GLU A 6 12.47 -38.69 18.53
N ASP A 7 12.84 -37.42 18.33
CA ASP A 7 14.02 -37.04 17.56
C ASP A 7 15.26 -36.97 18.46
N GLU A 8 16.28 -37.76 18.13
CA GLU A 8 17.55 -37.80 18.86
C GLU A 8 18.18 -36.41 19.02
N ALA A 9 17.98 -35.52 18.03
CA ALA A 9 18.48 -34.15 18.02
C ALA A 9 17.84 -33.22 19.07
N TRP A 10 16.78 -33.66 19.75
CA TRP A 10 16.02 -32.87 20.73
C TRP A 10 16.04 -33.47 22.15
N THR A 11 16.74 -34.58 22.36
CA THR A 11 16.80 -35.29 23.65
C THR A 11 17.41 -34.48 24.81
N ASP A 12 18.17 -33.42 24.53
CA ASP A 12 18.73 -32.50 25.50
C ASP A 12 17.80 -31.32 25.88
N VAL A 13 16.62 -31.25 25.25
CA VAL A 13 15.64 -30.19 25.44
C VAL A 13 14.41 -30.73 26.17
N GLU A 14 14.19 -30.23 27.38
CA GLU A 14 12.93 -30.46 28.10
C GLU A 14 11.86 -29.46 27.57
N PRO A 15 10.72 -29.92 27.01
CA PRO A 15 9.72 -29.04 26.43
C PRO A 15 9.04 -28.17 27.49
N LEU A 16 8.86 -26.89 27.20
CA LEU A 16 8.23 -25.93 28.09
C LEU A 16 6.78 -25.65 27.65
N PRO A 17 5.75 -26.20 28.31
CA PRO A 17 4.35 -26.04 27.89
C PRO A 17 3.87 -24.59 28.02
N GLN A 18 2.76 -24.28 27.34
CA GLN A 18 2.09 -22.99 27.49
C GLN A 18 1.39 -22.91 28.85
N ASP A 19 1.52 -21.78 29.55
CA ASP A 19 0.77 -21.50 30.78
C ASP A 19 -0.34 -20.46 30.50
N ASP A 20 -1.58 -20.94 30.41
CA ASP A 20 -2.77 -20.11 30.18
C ASP A 20 -3.51 -19.73 31.49
N GLY A 21 -2.87 -19.87 32.65
CA GLY A 21 -3.43 -19.40 33.93
C GLY A 21 -4.36 -20.39 34.65
N GLY A 22 -4.15 -21.69 34.47
CA GLY A 22 -4.79 -22.74 35.27
C GLY A 22 -6.11 -23.29 34.70
N ALA A 23 -7.08 -23.59 35.57
CA ALA A 23 -8.25 -24.41 35.23
C ALA A 23 -9.30 -23.74 34.33
N HIS A 24 -9.29 -22.41 34.20
CA HIS A 24 -10.29 -21.64 33.47
C HIS A 24 -9.64 -20.61 32.53
N PRO A 25 -8.87 -21.08 31.53
CA PRO A 25 -8.19 -20.18 30.61
C PRO A 25 -9.21 -19.44 29.73
N LEU A 26 -8.99 -18.15 29.52
CA LEU A 26 -9.83 -17.33 28.64
C LEU A 26 -9.35 -17.45 27.20
N ALA A 27 -10.29 -17.67 26.27
CA ALA A 27 -10.00 -17.82 24.83
C ALA A 27 -8.92 -18.88 24.51
N ALA A 28 -8.86 -19.96 25.31
CA ALA A 28 -7.97 -21.07 25.04
C ALA A 28 -8.24 -21.68 23.67
N ILE A 29 -7.18 -21.84 22.90
CA ILE A 29 -7.25 -22.44 21.57
C ILE A 29 -6.99 -23.94 21.74
N ALA A 30 -7.87 -24.77 21.19
CA ALA A 30 -7.65 -26.20 21.10
C ALA A 30 -6.65 -26.49 19.96
N TYR A 31 -5.36 -26.28 20.23
CA TYR A 31 -4.28 -26.54 19.29
C TYR A 31 -4.16 -28.03 18.97
N THR A 32 -3.59 -28.34 17.81
CA THR A 32 -3.16 -29.71 17.47
C THR A 32 -1.98 -30.12 18.35
N ASP A 33 -1.82 -31.43 18.56
CA ASP A 33 -0.68 -31.97 19.31
C ASP A 33 0.66 -31.54 18.69
N GLU A 34 0.74 -31.53 17.35
CA GLU A 34 1.91 -31.06 16.59
C GLU A 34 2.28 -29.60 16.91
N TYR A 35 1.30 -28.69 16.88
CA TYR A 35 1.56 -27.28 17.18
C TYR A 35 1.92 -27.08 18.66
N ASN A 36 1.24 -27.78 19.56
CA ASN A 36 1.52 -27.75 20.99
C ASN A 36 2.94 -28.23 21.31
N GLU A 37 3.36 -29.34 20.71
CA GLU A 37 4.69 -29.90 20.88
C GLU A 37 5.74 -28.91 20.34
N ALA A 38 5.63 -28.49 19.08
CA ALA A 38 6.58 -27.57 18.45
C ALA A 38 6.74 -26.26 19.25
N MET A 39 5.63 -25.66 19.67
CA MET A 39 5.67 -24.43 20.48
C MET A 39 6.28 -24.65 21.87
N SER A 40 6.17 -25.86 22.44
CA SER A 40 6.77 -26.17 23.73
C SER A 40 8.29 -26.31 23.65
N TYR A 41 8.78 -26.93 22.58
CA TYR A 41 10.21 -26.93 22.27
C TYR A 41 10.73 -25.53 21.95
N LEU A 42 9.96 -24.72 21.21
CA LEU A 42 10.35 -23.34 20.90
C LEU A 42 10.51 -22.52 22.19
N ARG A 43 9.54 -22.59 23.10
CA ARG A 43 9.62 -21.92 24.40
C ARG A 43 10.84 -22.35 25.19
N ALA A 44 11.18 -23.65 25.18
CA ALA A 44 12.33 -24.19 25.88
C ALA A 44 13.67 -23.65 25.33
N ILE A 45 13.88 -23.68 24.01
CA ILE A 45 15.12 -23.18 23.41
C ILE A 45 15.23 -21.65 23.50
N MET A 46 14.10 -20.94 23.41
CA MET A 46 14.05 -19.50 23.63
C MET A 46 14.43 -19.12 25.06
N ALA A 47 13.97 -19.88 26.06
CA ALA A 47 14.32 -19.65 27.47
C ALA A 47 15.81 -19.85 27.75
N LYS A 48 16.48 -20.73 26.99
CA LYS A 48 17.93 -20.93 27.02
C LYS A 48 18.70 -19.96 26.11
N ASN A 49 18.01 -19.10 25.36
CA ASN A 49 18.58 -18.23 24.34
C ASN A 49 19.47 -19.00 23.34
N GLU A 50 19.07 -20.22 22.98
CA GLU A 50 19.78 -21.01 21.99
C GLU A 50 19.69 -20.34 20.61
N MET A 51 20.80 -20.31 19.88
CA MET A 51 20.85 -19.83 18.49
C MET A 51 21.59 -20.91 17.67
N SER A 52 20.83 -21.73 16.96
CA SER A 52 21.33 -22.96 16.32
C SER A 52 20.60 -23.22 15.00
N GLU A 53 21.12 -24.14 14.18
CA GLU A 53 20.44 -24.60 12.96
C GLU A 53 19.11 -25.29 13.27
N ARG A 54 19.05 -26.15 14.31
CA ARG A 54 17.79 -26.79 14.73
C ARG A 54 16.72 -25.79 15.18
N ALA A 55 17.13 -24.62 15.70
CA ALA A 55 16.20 -23.53 15.99
C ALA A 55 15.59 -22.96 14.69
N LEU A 56 16.36 -22.87 13.61
CA LEU A 56 15.84 -22.46 12.30
C LEU A 56 14.84 -23.49 11.77
N ASP A 57 15.15 -24.78 11.81
CA ASP A 57 14.23 -25.84 11.36
C ASP A 57 12.90 -25.81 12.14
N LEU A 58 12.98 -25.68 13.47
CA LEU A 58 11.82 -25.55 14.33
C LEU A 58 10.98 -24.31 14.00
N THR A 59 11.62 -23.15 13.81
CA THR A 59 10.88 -21.93 13.45
C THR A 59 10.24 -22.02 12.06
N GLU A 60 10.88 -22.67 11.09
CA GLU A 60 10.29 -22.94 9.78
C GLU A 60 9.02 -23.79 9.91
N HIS A 61 9.09 -24.88 10.67
CA HIS A 61 7.94 -25.74 10.91
C HIS A 61 6.79 -24.95 11.57
N ILE A 62 7.06 -24.15 12.59
CA ILE A 62 6.04 -23.33 13.26
C ILE A 62 5.45 -22.27 12.32
N ILE A 63 6.28 -21.62 11.50
CA ILE A 63 5.82 -20.63 10.51
C ILE A 63 4.90 -21.28 9.47
N SER A 64 5.15 -22.54 9.09
CA SER A 64 4.29 -23.27 8.16
C SER A 64 2.86 -23.50 8.71
N MET A 65 2.73 -23.61 10.04
CA MET A 65 1.45 -23.76 10.74
C MET A 65 0.81 -22.40 11.08
N ASN A 66 1.61 -21.42 11.51
CA ASN A 66 1.15 -20.09 11.92
C ASN A 66 2.15 -18.99 11.49
N PRO A 67 2.04 -18.49 10.24
CA PRO A 67 2.95 -17.45 9.75
C PRO A 67 2.69 -16.09 10.40
N ALA A 68 1.64 -15.92 11.21
CA ALA A 68 1.35 -14.64 11.88
C ALA A 68 2.07 -14.48 13.24
N HIS A 69 2.76 -15.52 13.71
CA HIS A 69 3.40 -15.50 15.03
C HIS A 69 4.68 -14.65 15.06
N TYR A 70 4.55 -13.35 15.32
CA TYR A 70 5.66 -12.38 15.25
C TYR A 70 6.88 -12.71 16.13
N THR A 71 6.70 -13.33 17.30
CA THR A 71 7.82 -13.78 18.15
C THR A 71 8.72 -14.79 17.45
N VAL A 72 8.13 -15.71 16.68
CA VAL A 72 8.87 -16.75 15.94
C VAL A 72 9.76 -16.12 14.88
N TRP A 73 9.23 -15.13 14.14
CA TRP A 73 9.98 -14.39 13.13
C TRP A 73 11.15 -13.60 13.73
N LEU A 74 10.92 -12.90 14.84
CA LEU A 74 11.98 -12.17 15.54
C LEU A 74 13.07 -13.12 16.03
N TYR A 75 12.69 -14.27 16.58
CA TYR A 75 13.65 -15.27 17.05
C TYR A 75 14.43 -15.91 15.88
N ARG A 76 13.76 -16.24 14.78
CA ARG A 76 14.39 -16.74 13.55
C ARG A 76 15.44 -15.76 13.01
N ALA A 77 15.11 -14.47 12.89
CA ALA A 77 16.06 -13.45 12.44
C ALA A 77 17.30 -13.35 13.35
N LYS A 78 17.11 -13.42 14.68
CA LYS A 78 18.23 -13.43 15.64
C LYS A 78 19.11 -14.67 15.46
N ALA A 79 18.50 -15.85 15.32
CA ALA A 79 19.24 -17.10 15.12
C ALA A 79 20.04 -17.08 13.82
N LEU A 80 19.43 -16.67 12.70
CA LEU A 80 20.09 -16.51 11.40
C LEU A 80 21.36 -15.65 11.51
N PHE A 81 21.26 -14.51 12.19
CA PHE A 81 22.39 -13.59 12.35
C PHE A 81 23.45 -14.12 13.30
N ALA A 82 23.06 -14.76 14.41
CA ALA A 82 23.99 -15.27 15.40
C ALA A 82 24.86 -16.41 14.85
N ILE A 83 24.31 -17.27 14.01
CA ILE A 83 25.04 -18.40 13.41
C ILE A 83 25.67 -18.05 12.05
N ASN A 84 25.50 -16.81 11.56
CA ASN A 84 25.92 -16.37 10.23
C ASN A 84 25.37 -17.27 9.10
N ALA A 85 24.10 -17.64 9.19
CA ALA A 85 23.41 -18.40 8.15
C ALA A 85 23.35 -17.62 6.82
N SER A 86 23.21 -18.35 5.71
CA SER A 86 23.08 -17.75 4.38
C SER A 86 21.75 -16.99 4.25
N LEU A 87 21.84 -15.66 4.21
CA LEU A 87 20.66 -14.80 4.03
C LEU A 87 20.07 -14.91 2.61
N HIS A 88 20.85 -15.31 1.61
CA HIS A 88 20.34 -15.59 0.27
C HIS A 88 19.47 -16.84 0.25
N GLU A 89 19.85 -17.88 0.99
CA GLU A 89 19.04 -19.09 1.16
C GLU A 89 17.77 -18.78 1.94
N GLU A 90 17.84 -17.93 2.97
CA GLU A 90 16.65 -17.47 3.70
C GLU A 90 15.66 -16.73 2.78
N ILE A 91 16.14 -15.85 1.90
CA ILE A 91 15.27 -15.18 0.91
C ILE A 91 14.67 -16.19 -0.07
N ALA A 92 15.46 -17.17 -0.53
CA ALA A 92 14.98 -18.23 -1.41
C ALA A 92 13.86 -19.06 -0.75
N TRP A 93 14.04 -19.42 0.53
CA TRP A 93 13.05 -20.09 1.35
C TRP A 93 11.80 -19.24 1.61
N LEU A 94 11.95 -17.94 1.85
CA LEU A 94 10.84 -17.03 2.14
C LEU A 94 9.92 -16.80 0.93
N ASN A 95 10.48 -16.80 -0.29
CA ASN A 95 9.75 -16.51 -1.54
C ASN A 95 8.45 -17.32 -1.71
N PRO A 96 8.44 -18.67 -1.65
CA PRO A 96 7.20 -19.44 -1.77
C PRO A 96 6.21 -19.15 -0.64
N THR A 97 6.69 -18.95 0.60
CA THR A 97 5.86 -18.63 1.76
C THR A 97 5.16 -17.27 1.57
N ALA A 98 5.86 -16.28 1.05
CA ALA A 98 5.31 -14.96 0.75
C ALA A 98 4.26 -15.00 -0.36
N LEU A 99 4.48 -15.78 -1.42
CA LEU A 99 3.49 -15.99 -2.50
C LEU A 99 2.23 -16.70 -1.99
N LYS A 100 2.34 -17.58 -0.99
CA LYS A 100 1.20 -18.24 -0.36
C LYS A 100 0.44 -17.32 0.59
N HIS A 101 1.13 -16.39 1.24
CA HIS A 101 0.59 -15.55 2.33
C HIS A 101 0.80 -14.05 2.09
N LEU A 102 0.33 -13.54 0.94
CA LEU A 102 0.63 -12.19 0.45
C LEU A 102 0.28 -11.04 1.42
N LYS A 103 -0.68 -11.24 2.33
CA LYS A 103 -1.22 -10.23 3.25
C LYS A 103 -0.75 -10.41 4.70
N ASN A 104 0.39 -11.06 4.89
CA ASN A 104 0.98 -11.31 6.20
C ASN A 104 2.06 -10.26 6.53
N TYR A 105 1.86 -9.49 7.60
CA TYR A 105 2.79 -8.43 8.02
C TYR A 105 4.19 -8.95 8.36
N GLN A 106 4.28 -10.10 9.02
CA GLN A 106 5.52 -10.63 9.54
C GLN A 106 6.47 -11.07 8.41
N ILE A 107 5.94 -11.68 7.35
CA ILE A 107 6.70 -12.06 6.15
C ILE A 107 7.36 -10.84 5.51
N TRP A 108 6.61 -9.75 5.32
CA TRP A 108 7.13 -8.54 4.71
C TRP A 108 8.17 -7.85 5.59
N HIS A 109 7.93 -7.79 6.90
CA HIS A 109 8.89 -7.24 7.83
C HIS A 109 10.17 -8.09 7.93
N HIS A 110 10.04 -9.42 7.92
CA HIS A 110 11.17 -10.33 7.90
C HIS A 110 11.98 -10.17 6.62
N ARG A 111 11.32 -10.15 5.44
CA ARG A 111 11.98 -9.88 4.16
C ARG A 111 12.78 -8.58 4.20
N GLN A 112 12.15 -7.50 4.67
CA GLN A 112 12.81 -6.20 4.83
C GLN A 112 14.03 -6.28 5.75
N THR A 113 13.93 -7.00 6.87
CA THR A 113 15.03 -7.20 7.82
C THR A 113 16.21 -7.95 7.20
N ILE A 114 15.94 -9.02 6.44
CA ILE A 114 16.97 -9.83 5.79
C ILE A 114 17.63 -9.06 4.63
N VAL A 115 16.84 -8.37 3.80
CA VAL A 115 17.34 -7.55 2.68
C VAL A 115 18.15 -6.36 3.17
N ASP A 116 17.73 -5.71 4.26
CA ASP A 116 18.49 -4.62 4.87
C ASP A 116 19.84 -5.10 5.42
N LYS A 117 19.87 -6.30 6.02
CA LYS A 117 21.09 -6.92 6.51
C LYS A 117 22.03 -7.37 5.39
N LEU A 118 21.48 -7.85 4.27
CA LEU A 118 22.22 -8.18 3.05
C LEU A 118 22.83 -6.95 2.38
N ASP A 119 22.22 -5.78 2.59
CA ASP A 119 22.56 -4.52 1.91
C ASP A 119 22.56 -4.66 0.37
N SER A 120 21.62 -5.44 -0.17
CA SER A 120 21.46 -5.66 -1.60
C SER A 120 19.99 -5.81 -1.97
N ALA A 121 19.56 -5.09 -3.01
CA ALA A 121 18.22 -5.22 -3.60
C ALA A 121 18.15 -6.27 -4.75
N GLU A 122 19.17 -7.11 -4.88
CA GLU A 122 19.24 -8.12 -5.93
C GLU A 122 18.02 -9.06 -5.89
N GLY A 123 17.39 -9.26 -7.05
CA GLY A 123 16.20 -10.11 -7.19
C GLY A 123 14.88 -9.51 -6.67
N GLU A 124 14.92 -8.41 -5.92
CA GLU A 124 13.73 -7.83 -5.28
C GLU A 124 12.70 -7.31 -6.29
N ILE A 125 13.15 -6.65 -7.36
CA ILE A 125 12.27 -6.17 -8.42
C ILE A 125 11.53 -7.33 -9.09
N ALA A 126 12.24 -8.42 -9.42
CA ALA A 126 11.63 -9.60 -10.02
C ALA A 126 10.66 -10.30 -9.06
N PHE A 127 10.95 -10.31 -7.75
CA PHE A 127 10.03 -10.82 -6.75
C PHE A 127 8.75 -9.96 -6.64
N ILE A 128 8.90 -8.63 -6.57
CA ILE A 128 7.77 -7.69 -6.53
C ILE A 128 6.87 -7.84 -7.75
N SER A 129 7.44 -7.97 -8.96
CA SER A 129 6.66 -8.19 -10.18
C SER A 129 5.76 -9.44 -10.06
N ARG A 130 6.31 -10.57 -9.59
CA ARG A 130 5.53 -11.80 -9.34
C ARG A 130 4.43 -11.59 -8.30
N MET A 131 4.68 -10.78 -7.27
CA MET A 131 3.67 -10.48 -6.25
C MET A 131 2.53 -9.62 -6.84
N PHE A 132 2.84 -8.69 -7.74
CA PHE A 132 1.82 -7.88 -8.42
C PHE A 132 1.04 -8.64 -9.48
N GLU A 133 1.64 -9.66 -10.12
CA GLU A 133 0.90 -10.59 -10.99
C GLU A 133 -0.23 -11.30 -10.21
N ALA A 134 -0.02 -11.59 -8.92
CA ALA A 134 -1.03 -12.20 -8.06
C ALA A 134 -2.02 -11.17 -7.47
N ASP A 135 -1.54 -10.00 -7.01
CA ASP A 135 -2.39 -8.91 -6.50
C ASP A 135 -1.73 -7.54 -6.73
N ALA A 136 -2.09 -6.89 -7.84
CA ALA A 136 -1.58 -5.59 -8.27
C ALA A 136 -1.91 -4.43 -7.30
N LYS A 137 -2.78 -4.66 -6.31
CA LYS A 137 -3.22 -3.65 -5.32
C LYS A 137 -2.80 -4.03 -3.89
N ASN A 138 -1.94 -5.04 -3.72
CA ASN A 138 -1.46 -5.45 -2.41
C ASN A 138 -0.67 -4.32 -1.72
N TYR A 139 -1.21 -3.85 -0.59
CA TYR A 139 -0.65 -2.73 0.16
C TYR A 139 0.76 -3.00 0.70
N HIS A 140 1.04 -4.23 1.13
CA HIS A 140 2.37 -4.57 1.65
C HIS A 140 3.42 -4.54 0.56
N VAL A 141 3.11 -5.04 -0.64
CA VAL A 141 4.03 -5.02 -1.79
C VAL A 141 4.36 -3.57 -2.16
N TRP A 142 3.36 -2.69 -2.23
CA TRP A 142 3.56 -1.28 -2.52
C TRP A 142 4.40 -0.57 -1.44
N SER A 143 4.08 -0.79 -0.17
CA SER A 143 4.85 -0.23 0.95
C SER A 143 6.31 -0.69 0.93
N TYR A 144 6.52 -1.99 0.69
CA TYR A 144 7.84 -2.59 0.58
C TYR A 144 8.63 -2.05 -0.62
N ARG A 145 7.98 -1.90 -1.78
CA ARG A 145 8.57 -1.29 -2.98
C ARG A 145 9.04 0.14 -2.72
N GLN A 146 8.24 0.97 -2.05
CA GLN A 146 8.67 2.32 -1.68
C GLN A 146 9.85 2.32 -0.70
N TRP A 147 9.88 1.38 0.25
CA TRP A 147 11.04 1.21 1.13
C TRP A 147 12.30 0.86 0.35
N LEU A 148 12.24 -0.09 -0.59
CA LEU A 148 13.39 -0.45 -1.44
C LEU A 148 13.92 0.74 -2.23
N VAL A 149 13.02 1.50 -2.87
CA VAL A 149 13.39 2.70 -3.65
C VAL A 149 14.13 3.70 -2.78
N ARG A 150 13.65 3.96 -1.56
CA ARG A 150 14.31 4.87 -0.62
C ARG A 150 15.64 4.30 -0.09
N ARG A 151 15.67 3.02 0.31
CA ARG A 151 16.82 2.39 0.99
C ARG A 151 18.02 2.18 0.06
N PHE A 152 17.76 1.93 -1.22
CA PHE A 152 18.79 1.61 -2.21
C PHE A 152 18.90 2.66 -3.33
N ASP A 153 18.28 3.84 -3.17
CA ASP A 153 18.29 4.96 -4.13
C ASP A 153 17.91 4.53 -5.57
N LEU A 154 16.83 3.74 -5.70
CA LEU A 154 16.42 3.13 -6.98
C LEU A 154 15.51 4.01 -7.85
N TRP A 155 15.38 5.30 -7.52
CA TRP A 155 14.46 6.24 -8.19
C TRP A 155 14.64 6.27 -9.71
N ASP A 156 15.89 6.36 -10.15
CA ASP A 156 16.28 6.55 -11.56
C ASP A 156 16.59 5.21 -12.26
N LYS A 157 16.09 4.09 -11.72
CA LYS A 157 16.36 2.72 -12.20
C LYS A 157 15.13 2.09 -12.87
N GLY A 158 14.37 2.88 -13.63
CA GLY A 158 13.21 2.38 -14.37
C GLY A 158 11.90 2.39 -13.57
N GLU A 159 11.86 3.05 -12.40
CA GLU A 159 10.73 2.97 -11.49
C GLU A 159 9.51 3.74 -12.01
N LEU A 160 9.73 4.88 -12.66
CA LEU A 160 8.66 5.65 -13.31
C LEU A 160 8.09 4.87 -14.50
N GLU A 161 8.95 4.31 -15.34
CA GLU A 161 8.59 3.50 -16.51
C GLU A 161 7.80 2.25 -16.11
N SER A 162 8.22 1.57 -15.04
CA SER A 162 7.48 0.44 -14.48
C SER A 162 6.10 0.85 -13.97
N THR A 163 6.01 2.02 -13.32
CA THR A 163 4.72 2.56 -12.86
C THR A 163 3.80 2.89 -14.02
N GLU A 164 4.34 3.46 -15.10
CA GLU A 164 3.60 3.73 -16.33
C GLU A 164 3.07 2.46 -16.98
N GLU A 165 3.85 1.39 -16.99
CA GLU A 165 3.39 0.10 -17.53
C GLU A 165 2.22 -0.49 -16.71
N MET A 166 2.27 -0.34 -15.40
CA MET A 166 1.15 -0.73 -14.52
C MET A 166 -0.11 0.11 -14.80
N LEU A 167 0.04 1.41 -15.05
CA LEU A 167 -1.06 2.31 -15.39
C LEU A 167 -1.61 2.07 -16.80
N LYS A 168 -0.78 1.68 -17.76
CA LYS A 168 -1.25 1.23 -19.09
C LYS A 168 -2.11 -0.04 -18.96
N THR A 169 -1.74 -0.94 -18.06
CA THR A 169 -2.48 -2.18 -17.81
C THR A 169 -3.80 -1.93 -17.09
N ASP A 170 -3.80 -1.14 -16.01
CA ASP A 170 -5.00 -0.71 -15.29
C ASP A 170 -4.89 0.76 -14.89
N ILE A 171 -5.48 1.65 -15.71
CA ILE A 171 -5.50 3.09 -15.44
C ILE A 171 -6.31 3.44 -14.18
N ARG A 172 -7.12 2.52 -13.64
CA ARG A 172 -7.88 2.68 -12.40
C ARG A 172 -7.11 2.17 -11.17
N ASN A 173 -5.87 1.74 -11.32
CA ASN A 173 -5.04 1.31 -10.19
C ASN A 173 -4.57 2.52 -9.38
N ASN A 174 -5.32 2.87 -8.33
CA ASN A 174 -4.98 3.99 -7.45
C ASN A 174 -3.63 3.82 -6.76
N SER A 175 -3.19 2.59 -6.49
CA SER A 175 -1.87 2.34 -5.89
C SER A 175 -0.74 2.70 -6.84
N ALA A 176 -0.91 2.46 -8.14
CA ALA A 176 0.05 2.89 -9.16
C ALA A 176 0.06 4.42 -9.34
N TRP A 177 -1.11 5.09 -9.29
CA TRP A 177 -1.17 6.56 -9.26
C TRP A 177 -0.47 7.16 -8.04
N ASN A 178 -0.70 6.58 -6.87
CA ASN A 178 0.00 6.97 -5.64
C ASN A 178 1.52 6.73 -5.77
N HIS A 179 1.93 5.61 -6.36
CA HIS A 179 3.33 5.31 -6.57
C HIS A 179 3.97 6.26 -7.59
N ARG A 180 3.25 6.66 -8.65
CA ARG A 180 3.71 7.70 -9.57
C ARG A 180 3.98 9.02 -8.84
N TRP A 181 3.06 9.45 -7.97
CA TRP A 181 3.28 10.63 -7.11
C TRP A 181 4.55 10.46 -6.27
N PHE A 182 4.69 9.31 -5.61
CA PHE A 182 5.86 9.00 -4.81
C PHE A 182 7.16 9.07 -5.62
N VAL A 183 7.22 8.47 -6.82
CA VAL A 183 8.44 8.46 -7.64
C VAL A 183 8.80 9.87 -8.14
N VAL A 184 7.81 10.66 -8.56
CA VAL A 184 8.06 11.99 -9.14
C VAL A 184 8.37 13.04 -8.08
N PHE A 185 7.62 13.05 -6.96
CA PHE A 185 7.68 14.12 -5.97
C PHE A 185 8.22 13.67 -4.60
N GLY A 186 8.26 12.37 -4.33
CA GLY A 186 8.60 11.84 -3.00
C GLY A 186 10.10 11.83 -2.66
N ARG A 187 10.98 12.15 -3.62
CA ARG A 187 12.43 12.33 -3.39
C ARG A 187 12.75 13.74 -2.92
N ASP A 188 12.12 14.75 -3.54
CA ASP A 188 12.23 16.16 -3.18
C ASP A 188 10.92 16.86 -3.55
N ASP A 189 10.21 17.37 -2.55
CA ASP A 189 8.93 18.05 -2.75
C ASP A 189 9.05 19.31 -3.61
N LYS A 190 10.25 19.90 -3.73
CA LYS A 190 10.50 21.07 -4.59
C LYS A 190 10.43 20.76 -6.07
N VAL A 191 10.46 19.48 -6.47
CA VAL A 191 10.29 19.07 -7.87
C VAL A 191 8.96 19.56 -8.45
N ILE A 192 7.94 19.80 -7.60
CA ILE A 192 6.67 20.38 -8.04
C ILE A 192 6.81 21.80 -8.61
N GLU A 193 7.87 22.52 -8.26
CA GLU A 193 8.18 23.87 -8.76
C GLU A 193 8.84 23.84 -10.17
N ASP A 194 9.30 22.67 -10.62
CA ASP A 194 9.83 22.49 -11.97
C ASP A 194 8.67 22.48 -12.98
N GLN A 195 8.57 23.56 -13.75
CA GLN A 195 7.50 23.74 -14.73
C GLN A 195 7.50 22.67 -15.84
N GLN A 196 8.67 22.13 -16.21
CA GLN A 196 8.75 21.09 -17.23
C GLN A 196 8.15 19.79 -16.71
N ILE A 197 8.46 19.42 -15.46
CA ILE A 197 7.91 18.22 -14.83
C ILE A 197 6.42 18.40 -14.56
N LEU A 198 6.02 19.55 -14.03
CA LEU A 198 4.61 19.85 -13.77
C LEU A 198 3.76 19.77 -15.05
N ASN A 199 4.22 20.38 -16.15
CA ASN A 199 3.51 20.32 -17.43
C ASN A 199 3.42 18.88 -17.95
N ARG A 200 4.52 18.11 -17.87
CA ARG A 200 4.53 16.68 -18.24
C ARG A 200 3.47 15.89 -17.45
N GLU A 201 3.38 16.11 -16.13
CA GLU A 201 2.41 15.40 -15.28
C GLU A 201 0.97 15.84 -15.53
N ILE A 202 0.73 17.12 -15.81
CA ILE A 202 -0.58 17.63 -16.23
C ILE A 202 -1.00 16.98 -17.56
N ASP A 203 -0.11 16.92 -18.54
CA ASP A 203 -0.41 16.30 -19.84
C ASP A 203 -0.67 14.80 -19.69
N TYR A 204 0.12 14.11 -18.86
CA TYR A 204 -0.06 12.69 -18.56
C TYR A 204 -1.43 12.41 -17.92
N VAL A 205 -1.80 13.18 -16.89
CA VAL A 205 -3.08 12.96 -16.20
C VAL A 205 -4.27 13.34 -17.07
N LYS A 206 -4.17 14.37 -17.92
CA LYS A 206 -5.20 14.70 -18.92
C LYS A 206 -5.41 13.56 -19.91
N ALA A 207 -4.33 12.98 -20.44
CA ALA A 207 -4.42 11.81 -21.31
C ALA A 207 -5.13 10.63 -20.63
N ALA A 208 -4.84 10.37 -19.35
CA ALA A 208 -5.53 9.34 -18.58
C ALA A 208 -7.02 9.62 -18.35
N ILE A 209 -7.39 10.90 -18.12
CA ILE A 209 -8.79 11.32 -17.98
C ILE A 209 -9.54 11.13 -19.31
N TYR A 210 -8.94 11.48 -20.45
CA TYR A 210 -9.55 11.20 -21.76
C TYR A 210 -9.86 9.71 -21.96
N MET A 211 -8.96 8.82 -21.51
CA MET A 211 -9.17 7.37 -21.62
C MET A 211 -10.29 6.85 -20.70
N ALA A 212 -10.45 7.45 -19.51
CA ALA A 212 -11.45 7.03 -18.54
C ALA A 212 -12.02 8.23 -17.76
N PRO A 213 -12.96 9.01 -18.36
CA PRO A 213 -13.42 10.27 -17.77
C PRO A 213 -14.06 10.14 -16.38
N GLN A 214 -14.70 9.01 -16.08
CA GLN A 214 -15.32 8.74 -14.78
C GLN A 214 -14.38 8.03 -13.78
N ASN A 215 -13.08 7.87 -14.10
CA ASN A 215 -12.10 7.28 -13.19
C ASN A 215 -11.61 8.31 -12.16
N GLN A 216 -11.89 8.10 -10.88
CA GLN A 216 -11.54 9.04 -9.83
C GLN A 216 -10.03 9.23 -9.62
N SER A 217 -9.21 8.19 -9.82
CA SER A 217 -7.76 8.26 -9.51
C SER A 217 -7.01 9.37 -10.24
N PRO A 218 -7.10 9.51 -11.58
CA PRO A 218 -6.44 10.61 -12.28
C PRO A 218 -7.04 11.99 -11.92
N TRP A 219 -8.34 12.11 -11.64
CA TRP A 219 -8.89 13.38 -11.15
C TRP A 219 -8.32 13.77 -9.79
N ASN A 220 -8.16 12.81 -8.88
CA ASN A 220 -7.52 13.05 -7.59
C ASN A 220 -6.04 13.43 -7.76
N TYR A 221 -5.32 12.79 -8.71
CA TYR A 221 -3.94 13.13 -9.04
C TYR A 221 -3.83 14.56 -9.59
N LEU A 222 -4.68 14.94 -10.55
CA LEU A 222 -4.76 16.30 -11.09
C LEU A 222 -5.03 17.33 -9.99
N ARG A 223 -6.03 17.09 -9.13
CA ARG A 223 -6.31 17.96 -7.97
C ARG A 223 -5.12 18.07 -7.03
N GLY A 224 -4.37 16.97 -6.84
CA GLY A 224 -3.12 16.96 -6.08
C GLY A 224 -2.07 17.89 -6.69
N LEU A 225 -1.84 17.81 -8.00
CA LEU A 225 -0.92 18.68 -8.73
C LEU A 225 -1.31 20.15 -8.57
N LEU A 226 -2.57 20.51 -8.83
CA LEU A 226 -3.05 21.88 -8.73
C LEU A 226 -2.83 22.45 -7.33
N ARG A 227 -3.19 21.68 -6.29
CA ARG A 227 -3.03 22.09 -4.90
C ARG A 227 -1.57 22.30 -4.52
N CYS A 228 -0.69 21.36 -4.84
CA CYS A 228 0.72 21.41 -4.45
C CYS A 228 1.50 22.47 -5.24
N ALA A 229 1.19 22.65 -6.53
CA ALA A 229 1.75 23.71 -7.36
C ALA A 229 1.08 25.09 -7.14
N LYS A 230 0.07 25.17 -6.26
CA LYS A 230 -0.73 26.39 -6.00
C LYS A 230 -1.33 26.98 -7.28
N LEU A 231 -1.71 26.12 -8.22
CA LEU A 231 -2.39 26.52 -9.44
C LEU A 231 -3.89 26.70 -9.17
N PRO A 232 -4.49 27.80 -9.67
CA PRO A 232 -5.94 28.01 -9.55
C PRO A 232 -6.72 26.93 -10.31
N ALA A 233 -7.87 26.52 -9.78
CA ALA A 233 -8.71 25.49 -10.41
C ALA A 233 -9.25 25.96 -11.77
N SER A 234 -9.44 27.28 -11.92
CA SER A 234 -9.83 27.93 -13.19
C SER A 234 -8.91 27.59 -14.37
N THR A 235 -7.64 27.25 -14.13
CA THR A 235 -6.71 26.80 -15.18
C THR A 235 -7.17 25.52 -15.89
N MET A 236 -8.02 24.71 -15.24
CA MET A 236 -8.56 23.46 -15.78
C MET A 236 -10.02 23.59 -16.24
N LYS A 237 -10.59 24.80 -16.29
CA LYS A 237 -11.99 25.04 -16.66
C LYS A 237 -12.34 24.45 -18.03
N ASP A 238 -11.61 24.87 -19.07
CA ASP A 238 -11.89 24.43 -20.45
C ASP A 238 -11.79 22.92 -20.58
N PHE A 239 -10.78 22.32 -19.95
CA PHE A 239 -10.60 20.87 -19.92
C PHE A 239 -11.75 20.15 -19.20
N ALA A 240 -12.23 20.68 -18.06
CA ALA A 240 -13.34 20.09 -17.34
C ALA A 240 -14.68 20.22 -18.11
N LEU A 241 -14.86 21.31 -18.86
CA LEU A 241 -16.04 21.54 -19.71
C LEU A 241 -16.18 20.50 -20.84
N GLU A 242 -15.10 19.85 -21.25
CA GLU A 242 -15.15 18.74 -22.22
C GLU A 242 -15.91 17.51 -21.70
N PHE A 243 -16.04 17.37 -20.37
CA PHE A 243 -16.65 16.20 -19.73
C PHE A 243 -17.93 16.52 -18.93
N ALA A 244 -18.22 17.79 -18.68
CA ALA A 244 -19.40 18.22 -17.95
C ALA A 244 -19.78 19.66 -18.34
N SER A 245 -21.05 19.92 -18.64
CA SER A 245 -21.55 21.29 -18.86
C SER A 245 -22.91 21.47 -18.20
N LEU A 246 -23.14 22.66 -17.63
CA LEU A 246 -24.44 23.05 -17.07
C LEU A 246 -25.47 23.33 -18.16
N ASP A 247 -25.04 23.73 -19.37
CA ASP A 247 -25.93 23.92 -20.51
C ASP A 247 -26.55 22.60 -20.99
N LYS A 248 -25.90 21.48 -20.65
CA LYS A 248 -26.31 20.13 -21.02
C LYS A 248 -26.30 19.20 -19.80
N PRO A 249 -27.22 19.39 -18.84
CA PRO A 249 -27.25 18.65 -17.58
C PRO A 249 -27.57 17.16 -17.74
N ASP A 250 -27.93 16.73 -18.96
CA ASP A 250 -28.12 15.33 -19.32
C ASP A 250 -26.90 14.66 -19.98
N GLU A 251 -25.89 15.45 -20.39
CA GLU A 251 -24.69 14.99 -21.11
C GLU A 251 -23.40 15.11 -20.26
N VAL A 252 -23.47 14.89 -18.95
CA VAL A 252 -22.26 14.82 -18.09
C VAL A 252 -21.61 13.44 -18.19
N TYR A 253 -20.38 13.41 -18.71
CA TYR A 253 -19.53 12.22 -18.85
C TYR A 253 -18.65 11.96 -17.62
N SER A 254 -18.41 12.99 -16.80
CA SER A 254 -17.64 12.88 -15.56
C SER A 254 -18.25 13.68 -14.42
N SER A 255 -18.67 13.00 -13.35
CA SER A 255 -19.06 13.66 -12.11
C SER A 255 -17.87 14.33 -11.40
N HIS A 256 -16.66 13.87 -11.66
CA HIS A 256 -15.44 14.50 -11.13
C HIS A 256 -15.11 15.81 -11.85
N ALA A 257 -15.38 15.90 -13.15
CA ALA A 257 -15.29 17.17 -13.87
C ALA A 257 -16.33 18.18 -13.35
N LEU A 258 -17.56 17.73 -13.09
CA LEU A 258 -18.61 18.59 -12.53
C LEU A 258 -18.25 19.12 -11.12
N ASP A 259 -17.63 18.28 -10.28
CA ASP A 259 -17.10 18.69 -8.98
C ASP A 259 -15.92 19.69 -9.11
N LEU A 260 -15.04 19.51 -10.10
CA LEU A 260 -13.98 20.50 -10.38
C LEU A 260 -14.55 21.83 -10.89
N LEU A 261 -15.58 21.80 -11.75
CA LEU A 261 -16.26 23.00 -12.23
C LEU A 261 -16.95 23.76 -11.09
N ALA A 262 -17.52 23.06 -10.11
CA ALA A 262 -18.06 23.71 -8.92
C ALA A 262 -16.99 24.53 -8.19
N ASP A 263 -15.75 24.03 -8.07
CA ASP A 263 -14.64 24.77 -7.47
C ASP A 263 -14.22 25.97 -8.33
N VAL A 264 -14.14 25.79 -9.66
CA VAL A 264 -13.84 26.87 -10.61
C VAL A 264 -14.85 28.02 -10.47
N TYR A 265 -16.14 27.72 -10.42
CA TYR A 265 -17.20 28.74 -10.31
C TYR A 265 -17.17 29.49 -8.97
N VAL A 266 -16.74 28.82 -7.89
CA VAL A 266 -16.50 29.50 -6.60
C VAL A 266 -15.32 30.47 -6.71
N GLU A 267 -14.23 30.04 -7.33
CA GLU A 267 -13.02 30.84 -7.49
C GLU A 267 -13.24 32.08 -8.37
N GLU A 268 -14.06 31.98 -9.41
CA GLU A 268 -14.40 33.11 -10.31
C GLU A 268 -15.27 34.18 -9.62
N GLY A 269 -15.86 33.89 -8.46
CA GLY A 269 -16.54 34.85 -7.58
C GLY A 269 -17.88 35.41 -8.09
N ASN A 270 -18.10 35.43 -9.41
CA ASN A 270 -19.34 35.87 -10.06
C ASN A 270 -20.23 34.70 -10.52
N ALA A 271 -19.85 33.46 -10.22
CA ALA A 271 -20.52 32.24 -10.71
C ALA A 271 -21.14 31.38 -9.60
N LYS A 272 -21.59 32.02 -8.51
CA LYS A 272 -22.17 31.32 -7.34
C LYS A 272 -23.40 30.47 -7.69
N GLU A 273 -24.25 30.95 -8.60
CA GLU A 273 -25.42 30.21 -9.06
C GLU A 273 -25.01 28.95 -9.84
N GLN A 274 -24.02 29.06 -10.73
CA GLN A 274 -23.46 27.90 -11.46
C GLN A 274 -22.81 26.89 -10.51
N ALA A 275 -22.08 27.35 -9.48
CA ALA A 275 -21.53 26.46 -8.46
C ALA A 275 -22.64 25.69 -7.73
N ALA A 276 -23.71 26.37 -7.33
CA ALA A 276 -24.85 25.75 -6.66
C ALA A 276 -25.60 24.76 -7.57
N GLU A 277 -25.71 25.06 -8.87
CA GLU A 277 -26.32 24.18 -9.87
C GLU A 277 -25.49 22.92 -10.10
N ALA A 278 -24.17 23.04 -10.25
CA ALA A 278 -23.26 21.91 -10.37
C ALA A 278 -23.36 20.96 -9.16
N LEU A 279 -23.37 21.52 -7.94
CA LEU A 279 -23.51 20.76 -6.69
C LEU A 279 -24.89 20.09 -6.58
N ASP A 280 -25.96 20.74 -7.04
CA ASP A 280 -27.30 20.16 -7.08
C ASP A 280 -27.36 18.98 -8.07
N LEU A 281 -26.74 19.09 -9.24
CA LEU A 281 -26.67 18.01 -10.22
C LEU A 281 -25.89 16.79 -9.68
N LEU A 282 -24.81 17.02 -8.95
CA LEU A 282 -24.10 15.96 -8.22
C LEU A 282 -25.02 15.30 -7.19
N ALA A 283 -25.68 16.08 -6.33
CA ALA A 283 -26.53 15.57 -5.27
C ALA A 283 -27.75 14.78 -5.78
N LYS A 284 -28.36 15.23 -6.88
CA LYS A 284 -29.65 14.69 -7.35
C LYS A 284 -29.48 13.58 -8.38
N LYS A 285 -28.40 13.60 -9.17
CA LYS A 285 -28.29 12.76 -10.37
C LYS A 285 -26.97 12.01 -10.49
N TYR A 286 -25.83 12.71 -10.44
CA TYR A 286 -24.55 12.12 -10.82
C TYR A 286 -23.79 11.46 -9.68
N ASP A 287 -24.13 11.77 -8.43
CA ASP A 287 -23.51 11.19 -7.24
C ASP A 287 -24.43 11.24 -6.00
N PRO A 288 -25.65 10.66 -6.09
CA PRO A 288 -26.66 10.79 -5.03
C PRO A 288 -26.26 10.12 -3.72
N ILE A 289 -25.33 9.16 -3.74
CA ILE A 289 -24.79 8.53 -2.53
C ILE A 289 -24.10 9.55 -1.60
N ARG A 290 -23.55 10.64 -2.15
CA ARG A 290 -22.93 11.75 -1.42
C ARG A 290 -23.82 13.00 -1.38
N ALA A 291 -25.13 12.89 -1.59
CA ALA A 291 -26.04 14.05 -1.59
C ALA A 291 -25.89 14.95 -0.35
N ASN A 292 -25.74 14.36 0.85
CA ASN A 292 -25.52 15.14 2.07
C ASN A 292 -24.21 15.95 2.04
N TYR A 293 -23.15 15.40 1.44
CA TYR A 293 -21.88 16.11 1.27
C TYR A 293 -22.01 17.26 0.27
N TRP A 294 -22.71 17.05 -0.85
CA TRP A 294 -22.93 18.11 -1.84
C TRP A 294 -23.83 19.23 -1.33
N ASN A 295 -24.88 18.88 -0.59
CA ASN A 295 -25.74 19.86 0.08
C ASN A 295 -24.99 20.65 1.15
N TYR A 296 -24.07 20.00 1.87
CA TYR A 296 -23.15 20.69 2.78
C TYR A 296 -22.22 21.64 2.03
N ARG A 297 -21.55 21.19 0.96
CA ARG A 297 -20.71 22.05 0.11
C ARG A 297 -21.48 23.25 -0.42
N LYS A 298 -22.73 23.05 -0.84
CA LYS A 298 -23.59 24.12 -1.36
C LYS A 298 -23.92 25.15 -0.27
N SER A 299 -24.15 24.74 0.97
CA SER A 299 -24.41 25.68 2.07
C SER A 299 -23.20 26.55 2.44
N LEU A 300 -21.98 26.11 2.11
CA LEU A 300 -20.76 26.91 2.28
C LEU A 300 -20.69 28.09 1.30
N LEU A 301 -21.40 28.04 0.16
CA LEU A 301 -21.44 29.15 -0.81
C LEU A 301 -22.07 30.42 -0.23
N ASP A 302 -22.93 30.27 0.79
CA ASP A 302 -23.62 31.37 1.47
C ASP A 302 -22.87 31.91 2.68
N GLN A 303 -21.79 31.24 3.10
CA GLN A 303 -20.99 31.68 4.23
C GLN A 303 -19.99 32.75 3.74
N PRO A 304 -19.95 33.96 4.36
CA PRO A 304 -18.88 34.89 4.08
C PRO A 304 -17.56 34.22 4.44
N ASN A 305 -16.62 34.19 3.49
CA ASN A 305 -15.30 33.57 3.62
C ASN A 305 -14.73 33.75 5.03
N VAL A 306 -14.85 32.72 5.88
CA VAL A 306 -14.03 32.65 7.08
C VAL A 306 -12.66 32.28 6.57
N VAL A 307 -11.87 33.33 6.32
CA VAL A 307 -10.46 33.26 5.96
C VAL A 307 -9.80 32.26 6.92
N ALA A 308 -9.30 31.16 6.36
CA ALA A 308 -8.34 30.28 7.01
C ALA A 308 -6.93 30.75 6.63
#